data_AF-A0AA44DF39-F1
#
_entry.id   AF-A0AA44DF39-F1
#
_cell.length_a   1.000
_cell.length_b   1.000
_cell.length_c   1.000
_cell.angle_alpha   90.00
_cell.angle_beta   90.00
_cell.angle_gamma   90.00
#
_symmetry.space_group_name_H-M   'P 1'
#
loop_
_entity.id
_entity.type
_entity.pdbx_description
1 polymer ?
#
loop_
_entity_poly.entity_id
_entity_poly.type
_entity_poly.pdbx_seq_one_letter_code
_entity_poly.pdbx_strand_id
1 'polypeptide(L)'
;MSGHRHPAPYEPALPGPLRDRLVAAVLTGTRTAATGLLAEHAAGGGPLPAPGDRTVLTDSAGRAVAVVEVTGVRVLPLGAVDLAHVLDEGAGHRSVAGWRAAKEALWHGEAVRAVLGDPRFTVDDTTPVVAQRFRVVDFPDPVAAAVAGELRLLEPAVRTSREEAARLLDPEFTEVGASGRRWTREEMLAELPAMEGGAADGPRHEVSGMAGVPLAPGVVHLTYETILGGRRVRRSSLWRRAADGTGAPWRMYHHQGTPVPDGA
;
A
#
# COMPACT_ATOMS: atom_id res chain seq x y z
N MET A 1 -18.76 -4.71 -29.10
CA MET A 1 -19.16 -5.43 -27.86
C MET A 1 -17.88 -5.92 -27.18
N SER A 2 -17.24 -5.09 -26.37
CA SER A 2 -16.04 -5.49 -25.63
C SER A 2 -16.49 -6.14 -24.33
N GLY A 3 -16.48 -7.48 -24.30
CA GLY A 3 -16.72 -8.25 -23.09
C GLY A 3 -15.79 -7.74 -22.00
N HIS A 4 -16.35 -7.08 -20.99
CA HIS A 4 -15.63 -6.71 -19.79
C HIS A 4 -15.31 -8.00 -19.04
N ARG A 5 -14.19 -8.64 -19.43
CA ARG A 5 -13.61 -9.70 -18.62
C ARG A 5 -13.22 -9.02 -17.30
N HIS A 6 -13.90 -9.40 -16.21
CA HIS A 6 -13.53 -8.92 -14.89
C HIS A 6 -12.03 -9.19 -14.67
N PRO A 7 -11.25 -8.20 -14.21
CA PRO A 7 -9.83 -8.41 -13.98
C PRO A 7 -9.65 -9.56 -12.98
N ALA A 8 -8.64 -10.39 -13.19
CA ALA A 8 -8.38 -11.54 -12.32
C ALA A 8 -8.12 -11.05 -10.88
N PRO A 9 -8.48 -11.83 -9.84
CA PRO A 9 -8.17 -11.46 -8.47
C PRO A 9 -6.66 -11.49 -8.23
N TYR A 10 -6.17 -10.52 -7.46
CA TYR A 10 -4.84 -10.50 -6.89
C TYR A 10 -4.95 -10.72 -5.38
N GLU A 11 -4.43 -11.85 -4.93
CA GLU A 11 -4.49 -12.30 -3.54
C GLU A 11 -3.05 -12.54 -3.05
N PRO A 12 -2.43 -11.59 -2.32
CA PRO A 12 -1.00 -11.64 -2.04
C PRO A 12 -0.60 -12.73 -1.03
N ALA A 13 -1.56 -13.34 -0.34
CA ALA A 13 -1.42 -14.48 0.56
C ALA A 13 -2.79 -15.13 0.81
N LEU A 14 -2.81 -16.28 1.50
CA LEU A 14 -4.05 -16.87 2.04
C LEU A 14 -4.74 -15.91 3.01
N PRO A 15 -6.08 -15.96 3.14
CA PRO A 15 -6.83 -15.12 4.09
C PRO A 15 -6.25 -15.18 5.51
N GLY A 16 -6.07 -14.01 6.12
CA GLY A 16 -5.55 -13.86 7.48
C GLY A 16 -4.58 -12.69 7.64
N PRO A 17 -3.91 -12.58 8.81
CA PRO A 17 -3.14 -11.39 9.17
C PRO A 17 -2.03 -11.02 8.18
N LEU A 18 -1.44 -12.00 7.49
CA LEU A 18 -0.41 -11.74 6.48
C LEU A 18 -1.02 -11.08 5.23
N ARG A 19 -2.13 -11.60 4.70
CA ARG A 19 -2.82 -11.00 3.56
C ARG A 19 -3.29 -9.59 3.90
N ASP A 20 -3.84 -9.38 5.10
CA ASP A 20 -4.31 -8.06 5.53
C ASP A 20 -3.17 -7.03 5.57
N ARG A 21 -1.99 -7.43 6.09
CA ARG A 21 -0.79 -6.57 6.08
C ARG A 21 -0.30 -6.28 4.66
N LEU A 22 -0.26 -7.28 3.78
CA LEU A 22 0.18 -7.11 2.40
C LEU A 22 -0.80 -6.27 1.58
N VAL A 23 -2.11 -6.46 1.77
CA VAL A 23 -3.16 -5.64 1.18
C VAL A 23 -3.01 -4.20 1.65
N ALA A 24 -2.88 -3.96 2.95
CA ALA A 24 -2.64 -2.61 3.48
C ALA A 24 -1.38 -1.98 2.85
N ALA A 25 -0.28 -2.71 2.75
CA ALA A 25 0.94 -2.23 2.11
C ALA A 25 0.77 -1.89 0.63
N VAL A 26 -0.05 -2.64 -0.12
CA VAL A 26 -0.37 -2.31 -1.53
C VAL A 26 -1.22 -1.04 -1.60
N LEU A 27 -2.23 -0.91 -0.72
CA LEU A 27 -3.13 0.24 -0.67
C LEU A 27 -2.38 1.54 -0.29
N THR A 28 -1.46 1.47 0.68
CA THR A 28 -0.57 2.59 1.01
C THR A 28 0.55 2.78 0.00
N GLY A 29 0.73 1.84 -0.93
CA GLY A 29 1.82 1.79 -1.91
C GLY A 29 3.20 1.69 -1.29
N THR A 30 3.30 1.19 -0.06
CA THR A 30 4.55 0.68 0.53
C THR A 30 5.02 -0.59 -0.20
N ARG A 31 4.07 -1.38 -0.72
CA ARG A 31 4.32 -2.55 -1.56
C ARG A 31 3.95 -2.23 -3.01
N THR A 32 4.96 -2.12 -3.85
CA THR A 32 4.84 -1.87 -5.30
C THR A 32 5.53 -2.93 -6.15
N ALA A 33 6.10 -3.95 -5.51
CA ALA A 33 6.71 -5.08 -6.17
C ALA A 33 6.29 -6.42 -5.56
N ALA A 34 6.48 -7.49 -6.32
CA ALA A 34 6.35 -8.86 -5.86
C ALA A 34 7.29 -9.78 -6.63
N THR A 35 7.63 -10.91 -6.03
CA THR A 35 8.49 -11.95 -6.62
C THR A 35 7.85 -13.32 -6.45
N GLY A 36 7.73 -14.06 -7.55
CA GLY A 36 7.29 -15.47 -7.60
C GLY A 36 8.25 -16.34 -8.41
N LEU A 37 8.14 -17.67 -8.30
CA LEU A 37 8.98 -18.59 -9.08
C LEU A 37 8.48 -18.70 -10.51
N LEU A 38 9.38 -18.66 -11.49
CA LEU A 38 9.01 -18.92 -12.89
C LEU A 38 8.39 -20.32 -13.05
N ALA A 39 8.88 -21.30 -12.29
CA ALA A 39 8.37 -22.66 -12.31
C ALA A 39 6.91 -22.76 -11.84
N GLU A 40 6.52 -22.02 -10.79
CA GLU A 40 5.13 -21.98 -10.31
C GLU A 40 4.21 -21.35 -11.37
N HIS A 41 4.66 -20.26 -12.01
CA HIS A 41 3.92 -19.62 -13.10
C HIS A 41 3.72 -20.57 -14.29
N ALA A 42 4.78 -21.30 -14.69
CA ALA A 42 4.71 -22.27 -15.77
C ALA A 42 3.77 -23.44 -15.45
N ALA A 43 3.78 -23.93 -14.20
CA ALA A 43 2.86 -24.97 -13.73
C ALA A 43 1.39 -24.52 -13.76
N GLY A 44 1.12 -23.23 -13.55
CA GLY A 44 -0.22 -22.64 -13.67
C GLY A 44 -0.74 -22.47 -15.09
N GLY A 45 0.08 -22.67 -16.13
CA GLY A 45 -0.31 -22.65 -17.55
C GLY A 45 -0.74 -21.29 -18.12
N GLY A 46 -0.65 -20.22 -17.33
CA GLY A 46 -0.95 -18.85 -17.76
C GLY A 46 0.26 -18.14 -18.38
N PRO A 47 0.05 -17.12 -19.24
CA PRO A 47 1.15 -16.27 -19.68
C PRO A 47 1.76 -15.52 -18.49
N LEU A 48 3.03 -15.12 -18.63
CA LEU A 48 3.62 -14.17 -17.68
C LEU A 48 2.83 -12.85 -17.71
N PRO A 49 2.75 -12.14 -16.57
CA PRO A 49 2.16 -10.82 -16.55
C PRO A 49 2.89 -9.88 -17.52
N ALA A 50 2.16 -8.95 -18.10
CA ALA A 50 2.67 -7.91 -18.98
C ALA A 50 2.36 -6.51 -18.42
N PRO A 51 3.21 -5.51 -18.69
CA PRO A 51 2.86 -4.12 -18.38
C PRO A 51 1.51 -3.72 -18.98
N GLY A 52 0.65 -3.12 -18.16
CA GLY A 52 -0.73 -2.78 -18.49
C GLY A 52 -1.77 -3.82 -18.05
N ASP A 53 -1.35 -5.02 -17.65
CA ASP A 53 -2.27 -6.01 -17.07
C ASP A 53 -2.86 -5.49 -15.76
N ARG A 54 -4.18 -5.69 -15.60
CA ARG A 54 -4.93 -5.24 -14.44
C ARG A 54 -5.51 -6.41 -13.66
N THR A 55 -5.38 -6.35 -12.35
CA THR A 55 -5.95 -7.33 -11.42
C THR A 55 -6.66 -6.62 -10.27
N VAL A 56 -7.62 -7.31 -9.64
CA VAL A 56 -8.38 -6.78 -8.50
C VAL A 56 -7.76 -7.26 -7.21
N LEU A 57 -7.13 -6.35 -6.47
CA LEU A 57 -6.65 -6.63 -5.12
C LEU A 57 -7.85 -6.97 -4.23
N THR A 58 -7.79 -8.14 -3.62
CA THR A 58 -8.87 -8.67 -2.77
C THR A 58 -8.37 -8.87 -1.35
N ASP A 59 -9.14 -8.44 -0.34
CA ASP A 59 -8.79 -8.59 1.07
C ASP A 59 -9.15 -9.99 1.65
N SER A 60 -8.83 -10.24 2.92
CA SER A 60 -9.14 -11.54 3.56
C SER A 60 -10.63 -11.82 3.74
N ALA A 61 -11.50 -10.80 3.61
CA ALA A 61 -12.95 -10.94 3.62
C ALA A 61 -13.52 -11.20 2.21
N GLY A 62 -12.67 -11.32 1.18
CA GLY A 62 -13.09 -11.53 -0.19
C GLY A 62 -13.59 -10.26 -0.89
N ARG A 63 -13.34 -9.07 -0.33
CA ARG A 63 -13.78 -7.80 -0.90
C ARG A 63 -12.75 -7.25 -1.87
N ALA A 64 -13.22 -6.75 -3.01
CA ALA A 64 -12.40 -6.00 -3.96
C ALA A 64 -12.06 -4.62 -3.38
N VAL A 65 -10.79 -4.37 -3.08
CA VAL A 65 -10.35 -3.15 -2.40
C VAL A 65 -9.54 -2.20 -3.29
N ALA A 66 -8.93 -2.69 -4.37
CA ALA A 66 -8.25 -1.86 -5.36
C ALA A 66 -8.12 -2.57 -6.71
N VAL A 67 -7.87 -1.81 -7.77
CA VAL A 67 -7.34 -2.32 -9.04
C VAL A 67 -5.87 -1.98 -9.11
N VAL A 68 -5.04 -2.99 -9.33
CA VAL A 68 -3.60 -2.84 -9.53
C VAL A 68 -3.24 -3.09 -10.98
N GLU A 69 -2.35 -2.27 -11.51
CA GLU A 69 -1.81 -2.36 -12.86
C GLU A 69 -0.32 -2.73 -12.79
N VAL A 70 0.08 -3.75 -13.54
CA VAL A 70 1.48 -4.13 -13.71
C VAL A 70 2.20 -3.04 -14.50
N THR A 71 3.34 -2.58 -14.00
CA THR A 71 4.16 -1.53 -14.63
C THR A 71 5.46 -2.06 -15.21
N GLY A 72 5.90 -3.24 -14.78
CA GLY A 72 7.13 -3.87 -15.28
C GLY A 72 7.27 -5.31 -14.83
N VAL A 73 7.86 -6.15 -15.67
CA VAL A 73 8.12 -7.56 -15.38
C VAL A 73 9.52 -7.92 -15.87
N ARG A 74 10.29 -8.60 -15.02
CA ARG A 74 11.62 -9.11 -15.34
C ARG A 74 11.72 -10.57 -14.91
N VAL A 75 12.28 -11.41 -15.77
CA VAL A 75 12.73 -12.75 -15.41
C VAL A 75 14.23 -12.69 -15.17
N LEU A 76 14.67 -13.07 -13.98
CA LEU A 76 16.08 -13.01 -13.59
C LEU A 76 16.42 -14.14 -12.61
N PRO A 77 17.70 -14.49 -12.45
CA PRO A 77 18.14 -15.39 -11.40
C PRO A 77 17.81 -14.84 -10.02
N LEU A 78 17.42 -15.70 -9.07
CA LEU A 78 17.12 -15.32 -7.68
C LEU A 78 18.26 -14.53 -7.02
N GLY A 79 19.52 -14.92 -7.29
CA GLY A 79 20.70 -14.24 -6.77
C GLY A 79 20.91 -12.82 -7.32
N ALA A 80 20.19 -12.43 -8.38
CA ALA A 80 20.26 -11.11 -8.99
C ALA A 80 19.17 -10.15 -8.47
N VAL A 81 18.33 -10.56 -7.51
CA VAL A 81 17.36 -9.67 -6.87
C VAL A 81 18.08 -8.70 -5.95
N ASP A 82 18.00 -7.41 -6.27
CA ASP A 82 18.66 -6.35 -5.51
C ASP A 82 17.84 -5.88 -4.29
N LEU A 83 18.51 -5.11 -3.42
CA LEU A 83 17.89 -4.55 -2.22
C LEU A 83 16.74 -3.58 -2.56
N ALA A 84 16.81 -2.84 -3.67
CA ALA A 84 15.77 -1.89 -4.03
C ALA A 84 14.44 -2.61 -4.30
N HIS A 85 14.48 -3.73 -5.05
CA HIS A 85 13.31 -4.57 -5.28
C HIS A 85 12.78 -5.21 -3.99
N VAL A 86 13.68 -5.64 -3.09
CA VAL A 86 13.29 -6.18 -1.78
C VAL A 86 12.54 -5.14 -0.92
N LEU A 87 13.01 -3.90 -0.92
CA LEU A 87 12.34 -2.80 -0.22
C LEU A 87 10.96 -2.51 -0.84
N ASP A 88 10.87 -2.53 -2.17
CA ASP A 88 9.62 -2.30 -2.92
C ASP A 88 8.59 -3.43 -2.73
N GLU A 89 8.98 -4.63 -2.30
CA GLU A 89 8.03 -5.67 -1.90
C GLU A 89 7.25 -5.27 -0.62
N GLY A 90 7.69 -4.28 0.15
CA GLY A 90 6.93 -3.73 1.28
C GLY A 90 6.57 -4.75 2.37
N ALA A 91 7.27 -5.89 2.43
CA ALA A 91 7.02 -6.98 3.38
C ALA A 91 7.80 -6.81 4.71
N GLY A 92 8.42 -5.65 4.92
CA GLY A 92 9.19 -5.32 6.13
C GLY A 92 10.65 -5.79 6.13
N HIS A 93 11.16 -6.35 5.02
CA HIS A 93 12.55 -6.75 4.91
C HIS A 93 13.47 -5.55 4.61
N ARG A 94 14.58 -5.46 5.35
CA ARG A 94 15.59 -4.39 5.19
C ARG A 94 16.92 -4.90 4.59
N SER A 95 16.99 -6.17 4.23
CA SER A 95 18.17 -6.80 3.61
C SER A 95 17.76 -7.92 2.66
N VAL A 96 18.58 -8.14 1.62
CA VAL A 96 18.38 -9.25 0.67
C VAL A 96 18.47 -10.60 1.39
N ALA A 97 19.39 -10.76 2.33
CA ALA A 97 19.54 -12.01 3.09
C ALA A 97 18.28 -12.35 3.91
N GLY A 98 17.69 -11.36 4.60
CA GLY A 98 16.47 -11.58 5.39
C GLY A 98 15.25 -11.89 4.52
N TRP A 99 15.12 -11.20 3.38
CA TRP A 99 14.08 -11.48 2.39
C TRP A 99 14.25 -12.88 1.77
N ARG A 100 15.49 -13.25 1.43
CA ARG A 100 15.82 -14.54 0.82
C ARG A 100 15.46 -15.70 1.74
N ALA A 101 15.82 -15.62 3.02
CA ALA A 101 15.45 -16.64 4.00
C ALA A 101 13.92 -16.83 4.10
N ALA A 102 13.14 -15.74 4.05
CA ALA A 102 11.68 -15.80 4.07
C ALA A 102 11.10 -16.42 2.78
N LYS A 103 11.65 -16.09 1.61
CA LYS A 103 11.26 -16.67 0.32
C LYS A 103 11.59 -18.15 0.23
N GLU A 104 12.78 -18.55 0.66
CA GLU A 104 13.20 -19.96 0.69
C GLU A 104 12.29 -20.78 1.61
N ALA A 105 11.99 -20.28 2.81
CA ALA A 105 11.06 -20.94 3.73
C ALA A 105 9.66 -21.13 3.11
N LEU A 106 9.17 -20.14 2.35
CA LEU A 106 7.91 -20.25 1.62
C LEU A 106 7.99 -21.29 0.49
N TRP A 107 9.00 -21.18 -0.37
CA TRP A 107 9.15 -22.00 -1.58
C TRP A 107 9.54 -23.45 -1.31
N HIS A 108 10.17 -23.73 -0.17
CA HIS A 108 10.45 -25.09 0.30
C HIS A 108 9.26 -25.72 1.03
N GLY A 109 8.16 -24.98 1.19
CA GLY A 109 6.93 -25.47 1.80
C GLY A 109 6.20 -26.52 0.96
N GLU A 110 5.37 -27.32 1.63
CA GLU A 110 4.59 -28.40 1.00
C GLU A 110 3.70 -27.90 -0.14
N ALA A 111 3.08 -26.72 0.02
CA ALA A 111 2.19 -26.15 -0.98
C ALA A 111 2.88 -25.93 -2.34
N VAL A 112 4.09 -25.35 -2.34
CA VAL A 112 4.85 -25.08 -3.57
C VAL A 112 5.33 -26.39 -4.19
N ARG A 113 5.84 -27.32 -3.37
CA ARG A 113 6.27 -28.65 -3.83
C ARG A 113 5.13 -29.44 -4.46
N ALA A 114 3.93 -29.36 -3.89
CA ALA A 114 2.73 -29.99 -4.44
C ALA A 114 2.34 -29.38 -5.79
N VAL A 115 2.37 -28.06 -5.93
CA VAL A 115 2.11 -27.35 -7.20
C VAL A 115 3.11 -27.75 -8.28
N LEU A 116 4.39 -27.89 -7.92
CA LEU A 116 5.45 -28.25 -8.86
C LEU A 116 5.56 -29.76 -9.12
N GLY A 117 4.87 -30.60 -8.32
CA GLY A 117 4.97 -32.05 -8.40
C GLY A 117 6.36 -32.61 -8.03
N ASP A 118 7.16 -31.85 -7.30
CA ASP A 118 8.51 -32.25 -6.88
C ASP A 118 8.70 -32.07 -5.35
N PRO A 119 8.69 -33.16 -4.57
CA PRO A 119 8.84 -33.10 -3.11
C PRO A 119 10.26 -32.71 -2.67
N ARG A 120 11.25 -32.72 -3.58
CA ARG A 120 12.64 -32.32 -3.32
C ARG A 120 12.97 -30.95 -3.89
N PHE A 121 11.98 -30.23 -4.42
CA PHE A 121 12.19 -28.90 -4.99
C PHE A 121 12.90 -27.98 -3.98
N THR A 122 13.93 -27.33 -4.47
CA THR A 122 14.73 -26.32 -3.78
C THR A 122 15.08 -25.20 -4.75
N VAL A 123 15.60 -24.10 -4.20
CA VAL A 123 16.01 -22.93 -4.98
C VAL A 123 17.47 -22.61 -4.66
N ASP A 124 18.15 -22.00 -5.61
CA ASP A 124 19.51 -21.50 -5.53
C ASP A 124 19.65 -20.15 -6.25
N ASP A 125 20.87 -19.60 -6.32
CA ASP A 125 21.12 -18.30 -6.96
C ASP A 125 20.75 -18.24 -8.44
N THR A 126 20.75 -19.39 -9.12
CA THR A 126 20.47 -19.50 -10.55
C THR A 126 19.00 -19.69 -10.85
N THR A 127 18.19 -19.99 -9.83
CA THR A 127 16.77 -20.28 -9.96
C THR A 127 16.02 -19.08 -10.56
N PRO A 128 15.33 -19.23 -11.71
CA PRO A 128 14.62 -18.13 -12.34
C PRO A 128 13.39 -17.69 -11.54
N VAL A 129 13.32 -16.39 -11.25
CA VAL A 129 12.17 -15.75 -10.61
C VAL A 129 11.55 -14.70 -11.52
N VAL A 130 10.25 -14.46 -11.33
CA VAL A 130 9.50 -13.39 -11.97
C VAL A 130 9.39 -12.23 -10.97
N ALA A 131 10.13 -11.16 -11.23
CA ALA A 131 10.08 -9.92 -10.47
C ALA A 131 9.14 -8.94 -11.17
N GLN A 132 8.00 -8.68 -10.55
CA GLN A 132 6.98 -7.77 -11.05
C GLN A 132 6.94 -6.47 -10.24
N ARG A 133 6.67 -5.36 -10.93
CA ARG A 133 6.33 -4.06 -10.37
C ARG A 133 4.90 -3.71 -10.76
N PHE A 134 4.18 -3.04 -9.87
CA PHE A 134 2.80 -2.64 -10.06
C PHE A 134 2.48 -1.36 -9.30
N ARG A 135 1.32 -0.77 -9.61
CA ARG A 135 0.75 0.38 -8.90
C ARG A 135 -0.75 0.23 -8.76
N VAL A 136 -1.33 0.84 -7.73
CA VAL A 136 -2.78 1.01 -7.64
C VAL A 136 -3.23 2.06 -8.67
N VAL A 137 -4.26 1.75 -9.45
CA VAL A 137 -4.83 2.64 -10.47
C VAL A 137 -6.28 3.00 -10.24
N ASP A 138 -6.99 2.23 -9.41
CA ASP A 138 -8.39 2.51 -9.07
C ASP A 138 -8.76 1.90 -7.71
N PHE A 139 -9.83 2.42 -7.11
CA PHE A 139 -10.42 1.90 -5.87
C PHE A 139 -11.93 1.72 -6.07
N PRO A 140 -12.44 0.47 -6.10
CA PRO A 140 -13.87 0.21 -6.23
C PRO A 140 -14.70 0.80 -5.09
N ASP A 141 -14.13 0.81 -3.87
CA ASP A 141 -14.73 1.43 -2.69
C ASP A 141 -14.07 2.80 -2.42
N PRO A 142 -14.81 3.92 -2.53
CA PRO A 142 -14.27 5.25 -2.26
C PRO A 142 -13.80 5.42 -0.81
N VAL A 143 -14.42 4.73 0.15
CA VAL A 143 -14.02 4.81 1.56
C VAL A 143 -12.67 4.13 1.75
N ALA A 144 -12.49 2.93 1.19
CA ALA A 144 -11.20 2.24 1.21
C ALA A 144 -10.09 3.09 0.58
N ALA A 145 -10.40 3.81 -0.51
CA ALA A 145 -9.46 4.72 -1.17
C ALA A 145 -9.01 5.87 -0.27
N ALA A 146 -9.97 6.54 0.39
CA ALA A 146 -9.68 7.62 1.32
C ALA A 146 -8.86 7.11 2.53
N VAL A 147 -9.24 5.95 3.10
CA VAL A 147 -8.50 5.34 4.22
C VAL A 147 -7.07 5.01 3.80
N ALA A 148 -6.87 4.44 2.62
CA ALA A 148 -5.54 4.13 2.10
C ALA A 148 -4.66 5.38 1.97
N GLY A 149 -5.22 6.47 1.44
CA GLY A 149 -4.54 7.76 1.35
C GLY A 149 -4.21 8.34 2.73
N GLU A 150 -5.12 8.24 3.70
CA GLU A 150 -4.94 8.70 5.07
C GLU A 150 -3.77 7.98 5.75
N LEU A 151 -3.78 6.65 5.71
CA LEU A 151 -2.70 5.84 6.27
C LEU A 151 -1.37 6.12 5.56
N ARG A 152 -1.38 6.31 4.24
CA ARG A 152 -0.17 6.67 3.48
C ARG A 152 0.42 8.02 3.91
N LEU A 153 -0.41 9.02 4.25
CA LEU A 153 0.07 10.32 4.78
C LEU A 153 0.66 10.22 6.20
N LEU A 154 0.45 9.11 6.91
CA LEU A 154 1.08 8.84 8.21
C LEU A 154 2.42 8.12 8.08
N GLU A 155 2.76 7.56 6.91
CA GLU A 155 4.01 6.85 6.69
C GLU A 155 5.21 7.82 6.68
N PRO A 156 6.27 7.58 7.48
CA PRO A 156 7.41 8.47 7.58
C PRO A 156 8.05 8.81 6.22
N ALA A 157 8.17 7.83 5.33
CA ALA A 157 8.74 8.00 3.99
C ALA A 157 7.92 8.96 3.11
N VAL A 158 6.60 9.02 3.32
CA VAL A 158 5.71 9.96 2.62
C VAL A 158 5.74 11.32 3.30
N ARG A 159 5.70 11.36 4.64
CA ARG A 159 5.75 12.61 5.43
C ARG A 159 7.00 13.43 5.15
N THR A 160 8.12 12.75 4.91
CA THR A 160 9.42 13.37 4.60
C THR A 160 9.64 13.64 3.11
N SER A 161 8.77 13.14 2.23
CA SER A 161 8.84 13.37 0.79
C SER A 161 7.78 14.37 0.35
N ARG A 162 8.20 15.61 0.07
CA ARG A 162 7.32 16.66 -0.47
C ARG A 162 6.56 16.18 -1.70
N GLU A 163 7.24 15.44 -2.58
CA GLU A 163 6.66 14.96 -3.82
C GLU A 163 5.54 13.93 -3.58
N GLU A 164 5.77 12.96 -2.69
CA GLU A 164 4.77 11.94 -2.35
C GLU A 164 3.58 12.53 -1.60
N ALA A 165 3.83 13.40 -0.62
CA ALA A 165 2.77 14.11 0.11
C ALA A 165 1.93 15.00 -0.84
N ALA A 166 2.59 15.70 -1.77
CA ALA A 166 1.92 16.56 -2.75
C ALA A 166 0.96 15.79 -3.68
N ARG A 167 1.18 14.50 -3.93
CA ARG A 167 0.26 13.63 -4.69
C ARG A 167 -1.04 13.32 -3.95
N LEU A 168 -1.02 13.38 -2.61
CA LEU A 168 -2.13 13.01 -1.73
C LEU A 168 -2.87 14.22 -1.16
N LEU A 169 -2.24 15.39 -1.13
CA LEU A 169 -2.88 16.65 -0.72
C LEU A 169 -3.47 17.37 -1.92
N ASP A 170 -4.77 17.64 -1.85
CA ASP A 170 -5.47 18.37 -2.91
C ASP A 170 -4.86 19.77 -3.11
N PRO A 171 -4.79 20.31 -4.34
CA PRO A 171 -4.32 21.68 -4.58
C PRO A 171 -4.97 22.75 -3.69
N GLU A 172 -6.24 22.58 -3.32
CA GLU A 172 -6.96 23.48 -2.42
C GLU A 172 -6.98 22.98 -0.96
N PHE A 173 -6.01 22.15 -0.57
CA PHE A 173 -5.95 21.58 0.78
C PHE A 173 -5.82 22.66 1.87
N THR A 174 -6.54 22.43 2.96
CA THR A 174 -6.44 23.20 4.20
C THR A 174 -6.46 22.29 5.41
N GLU A 175 -5.75 22.66 6.48
CA GLU A 175 -5.81 21.93 7.75
C GLU A 175 -6.00 22.88 8.93
N VAL A 176 -6.77 22.42 9.92
CA VAL A 176 -6.74 22.97 11.28
C VAL A 176 -6.04 21.95 12.18
N GLY A 177 -4.78 22.24 12.51
CA GLY A 177 -3.98 21.34 13.34
C GLY A 177 -4.53 21.26 14.76
N ALA A 178 -4.06 20.29 15.54
CA ALA A 178 -4.47 20.10 16.94
C ALA A 178 -4.22 21.31 17.85
N SER A 179 -3.32 22.22 17.46
CA SER A 179 -3.06 23.50 18.12
C SER A 179 -4.06 24.61 17.77
N GLY A 180 -4.99 24.37 16.84
CA GLY A 180 -5.88 25.38 16.27
C GLY A 180 -5.24 26.21 15.15
N ARG A 181 -3.93 26.05 14.88
CA ARG A 181 -3.27 26.70 13.74
C ARG A 181 -3.88 26.22 12.44
N ARG A 182 -4.16 27.18 11.54
CA ARG A 182 -4.55 26.91 10.16
C ARG A 182 -3.32 26.73 9.28
N TRP A 183 -3.38 25.77 8.37
CA TRP A 183 -2.34 25.43 7.44
C TRP A 183 -2.91 25.38 6.02
N THR A 184 -2.18 25.99 5.09
CA THR A 184 -2.39 25.78 3.65
C THR A 184 -1.62 24.56 3.17
N ARG A 185 -1.91 24.11 1.94
CA ARG A 185 -1.14 23.05 1.26
C ARG A 185 0.35 23.32 1.24
N GLU A 186 0.78 24.50 0.82
CA GLU A 186 2.21 24.79 0.65
C GLU A 186 2.95 24.87 1.99
N GLU A 187 2.31 25.44 3.02
CA GLU A 187 2.85 25.44 4.38
C GLU A 187 2.96 24.02 4.94
N MET A 188 1.90 23.22 4.79
CA MET A 188 1.92 21.82 5.24
C MET A 188 3.03 21.04 4.53
N LEU A 189 3.15 21.14 3.21
CA LEU A 189 4.21 20.46 2.44
C LEU A 189 5.63 20.93 2.80
N ALA A 190 5.79 22.16 3.30
CA ALA A 190 7.09 22.65 3.77
C ALA A 190 7.44 22.12 5.17
N GLU A 191 6.43 21.94 6.03
CA GLU A 191 6.62 21.69 7.46
C GLU A 191 6.47 20.20 7.83
N LEU A 192 5.72 19.44 7.05
CA LEU A 192 5.46 18.02 7.26
C LEU A 192 6.73 17.18 7.50
N PRO A 193 7.87 17.40 6.79
CA PRO A 193 9.10 16.65 7.04
C PRO A 193 9.71 16.89 8.43
N ALA A 194 9.48 18.06 9.04
CA ALA A 194 9.99 18.42 10.36
C ALA A 194 9.03 18.05 11.50
N MET A 195 7.77 17.75 11.19
CA MET A 195 6.79 17.32 12.18
C MET A 195 7.10 15.90 12.70
N GLU A 196 6.68 15.63 13.94
CA GLU A 196 6.76 14.27 14.49
C GLU A 196 6.04 13.25 13.60
N GLY A 197 6.52 11.99 13.67
CA GLY A 197 6.09 10.89 12.80
C GLY A 197 6.87 10.78 11.49
N GLY A 198 7.68 11.76 11.12
CA GLY A 198 8.55 11.70 9.93
C GLY A 198 9.89 10.97 10.13
N ALA A 199 10.36 10.87 11.38
CA ALA A 199 11.68 10.29 11.66
C ALA A 199 11.72 8.76 11.47
N ALA A 200 12.77 8.25 10.83
CA ALA A 200 12.95 6.83 10.52
C ALA A 200 12.89 5.93 11.76
N ASP A 201 13.45 6.36 12.90
CA ASP A 201 13.41 5.60 14.17
C ASP A 201 12.56 6.30 15.24
N GLY A 202 11.73 7.27 14.83
CA GLY A 202 10.82 7.99 15.72
C GLY A 202 9.53 7.23 16.04
N PRO A 203 8.71 7.75 16.96
CA PRO A 203 7.40 7.17 17.27
C PRO A 203 6.53 7.12 16.00
N ARG A 204 5.69 6.08 15.92
CA ARG A 204 4.73 5.90 14.82
C ARG A 204 3.33 6.31 15.27
N HIS A 205 2.52 6.71 14.30
CA HIS A 205 1.10 6.91 14.54
C HIS A 205 0.43 5.57 14.75
N GLU A 206 -0.12 5.37 15.94
CA GLU A 206 -1.06 4.28 16.20
C GLU A 206 -2.46 4.78 15.83
N VAL A 207 -3.12 4.10 14.90
CA VAL A 207 -4.44 4.47 14.38
C VAL A 207 -5.50 3.52 14.94
N SER A 208 -6.60 4.08 15.42
CA SER A 208 -7.74 3.31 15.90
C SER A 208 -9.06 3.98 15.51
N GLY A 209 -10.15 3.20 15.56
CA GLY A 209 -11.49 3.72 15.29
C GLY A 209 -11.70 4.29 13.89
N MET A 210 -10.95 3.83 12.88
CA MET A 210 -11.08 4.29 11.51
C MET A 210 -12.49 3.98 10.97
N ALA A 211 -13.23 5.04 10.66
CA ALA A 211 -14.55 4.98 10.05
C ALA A 211 -14.62 5.98 8.91
N GLY A 212 -15.39 5.64 7.87
CA GLY A 212 -15.58 6.51 6.71
C GLY A 212 -17.00 6.46 6.17
N VAL A 213 -17.46 7.60 5.66
CA VAL A 213 -18.80 7.78 5.11
C VAL A 213 -18.69 8.54 3.79
N PRO A 214 -19.25 8.05 2.68
CA PRO A 214 -19.44 8.85 1.47
C PRO A 214 -20.45 9.94 1.76
N LEU A 215 -20.04 11.21 1.69
CA LEU A 215 -20.94 12.35 1.88
C LEU A 215 -21.66 12.73 0.59
N ALA A 216 -20.99 12.54 -0.55
CA ALA A 216 -21.49 12.81 -1.89
C ALA A 216 -20.68 11.99 -2.90
N PRO A 217 -21.13 11.87 -4.17
CA PRO A 217 -20.31 11.29 -5.22
C PRO A 217 -18.93 11.96 -5.30
N GLY A 218 -17.86 11.17 -5.13
CA GLY A 218 -16.49 11.68 -5.15
C GLY A 218 -16.04 12.41 -3.87
N VAL A 219 -16.81 12.36 -2.78
CA VAL A 219 -16.45 12.96 -1.49
C VAL A 219 -16.64 11.95 -0.36
N VAL A 220 -15.57 11.70 0.40
CA VAL A 220 -15.57 10.82 1.57
C VAL A 220 -15.14 11.60 2.80
N HIS A 221 -15.84 11.40 3.91
CA HIS A 221 -15.43 11.85 5.23
C HIS A 221 -14.87 10.68 6.02
N LEU A 222 -13.71 10.88 6.64
CA LEU A 222 -13.13 9.92 7.57
C LEU A 222 -13.07 10.51 8.97
N THR A 223 -13.27 9.65 9.95
CA THR A 223 -13.02 9.94 11.36
C THR A 223 -12.21 8.80 11.97
N TYR A 224 -11.22 9.14 12.77
CA TYR A 224 -10.36 8.16 13.42
C TYR A 224 -9.63 8.81 14.59
N GLU A 225 -8.90 8.02 15.37
CA GLU A 225 -8.01 8.51 16.41
C GLU A 225 -6.57 8.14 16.12
N THR A 226 -5.64 9.03 16.50
CA THR A 226 -4.20 8.75 16.48
C THR A 226 -3.59 8.91 17.85
N ILE A 227 -2.66 8.04 18.20
CA ILE A 227 -1.72 8.23 19.31
C ILE A 227 -0.31 8.39 18.73
N LEU A 228 0.41 9.44 19.14
CA LEU A 228 1.81 9.66 18.80
C LEU A 228 2.55 10.25 19.99
N GLY A 229 3.59 9.57 20.47
CA GLY A 229 4.34 10.01 21.65
C GLY A 229 3.43 10.22 22.87
N GLY A 230 2.44 9.35 23.05
CA GLY A 230 1.44 9.44 24.13
C GLY A 230 0.32 10.46 23.91
N ARG A 231 0.39 11.32 22.88
CA ARG A 231 -0.65 12.32 22.60
C ARG A 231 -1.75 11.74 21.74
N ARG A 232 -2.97 11.74 22.27
CA ARG A 232 -4.18 11.27 21.59
C ARG A 232 -4.92 12.41 20.90
N VAL A 233 -5.27 12.22 19.63
CA VAL A 233 -5.95 13.21 18.80
C VAL A 233 -7.08 12.55 18.03
N ARG A 234 -8.29 13.10 18.11
CA ARG A 234 -9.41 12.78 17.21
C ARG A 234 -9.21 13.51 15.90
N ARG A 235 -9.29 12.76 14.81
CA ARG A 235 -8.99 13.20 13.45
C ARG A 235 -10.27 13.17 12.64
N SER A 236 -10.43 14.18 11.79
CA SER A 236 -11.51 14.28 10.82
C SER A 236 -10.92 14.75 9.51
N SER A 237 -11.14 14.02 8.42
CA SER A 237 -10.62 14.41 7.10
C SER A 237 -11.65 14.25 6.00
N LEU A 238 -11.65 15.18 5.06
CA LEU A 238 -12.43 15.11 3.83
C LEU A 238 -11.51 14.73 2.69
N TRP A 239 -11.92 13.76 1.88
CA TRP A 239 -11.20 13.28 0.72
C TRP A 239 -12.05 13.48 -0.54
N ARG A 240 -11.44 14.02 -1.59
CA ARG A 240 -12.05 14.23 -2.90
C ARG A 240 -11.49 13.24 -3.89
N ARG A 241 -12.31 12.78 -4.82
CA ARG A 241 -11.81 12.16 -6.04
C ARG A 241 -11.14 13.22 -6.90
N ALA A 242 -9.91 12.97 -7.34
CA ALA A 242 -9.20 13.87 -8.24
C ALA A 242 -9.92 13.93 -9.60
N ALA A 243 -10.29 15.13 -10.02
CA ALA A 243 -10.97 15.35 -11.31
C ALA A 243 -9.98 15.35 -12.50
N ASP A 244 -8.70 15.60 -12.24
CA ASP A 244 -7.68 15.83 -13.27
C ASP A 244 -7.04 14.54 -13.83
N GLY A 245 -7.32 13.38 -13.22
CA GLY A 245 -6.73 12.10 -13.62
C GLY A 245 -5.20 12.00 -13.42
N THR A 246 -4.60 12.95 -12.72
CA THR A 246 -3.17 12.98 -12.40
C THR A 246 -2.93 12.54 -10.95
N GLY A 247 -1.74 12.02 -10.63
CA GLY A 247 -1.41 11.65 -9.24
C GLY A 247 -2.32 10.58 -8.64
N ALA A 248 -2.60 10.67 -7.34
CA ALA A 248 -3.50 9.72 -6.67
C ALA A 248 -4.98 10.01 -7.00
N PRO A 249 -5.82 8.96 -7.19
CA PRO A 249 -7.22 9.13 -7.57
C PRO A 249 -8.08 9.78 -6.47
N TRP A 250 -7.60 9.79 -5.23
CA TRP A 250 -8.22 10.44 -4.08
C TRP A 250 -7.19 11.31 -3.37
N ARG A 251 -7.58 12.53 -3.03
CA ARG A 251 -6.73 13.53 -2.36
C ARG A 251 -7.46 14.15 -1.17
N MET A 252 -6.73 14.43 -0.10
CA MET A 252 -7.26 15.07 1.09
C MET A 252 -7.63 16.52 0.78
N TYR A 253 -8.92 16.86 0.92
CA TYR A 253 -9.49 18.22 0.81
C TYR A 253 -9.17 19.05 2.04
N HIS A 254 -9.42 18.46 3.21
CA HIS A 254 -9.32 19.15 4.48
C HIS A 254 -9.03 18.16 5.60
N HIS A 255 -8.29 18.63 6.59
CA HIS A 255 -8.00 17.87 7.79
C HIS A 255 -8.23 18.71 9.04
N GLN A 256 -8.73 18.08 10.09
CA GLN A 256 -8.78 18.66 11.42
C GLN A 256 -8.32 17.64 12.46
N GLY A 257 -7.48 18.10 13.38
CA GLY A 257 -7.15 17.40 14.62
C GLY A 257 -7.75 18.09 15.84
N THR A 258 -8.33 17.31 16.75
CA THR A 258 -8.79 17.80 18.06
C THR A 258 -8.13 16.95 19.16
N PRO A 259 -7.33 17.55 20.07
CA PRO A 259 -6.76 16.82 21.21
C PRO A 259 -7.84 16.12 22.02
N VAL A 260 -7.58 14.89 22.45
CA VAL A 260 -8.44 14.19 23.40
C VAL A 260 -7.92 14.51 24.81
N PRO A 261 -8.72 15.08 25.71
CA PRO A 261 -8.32 15.33 27.09
C PRO A 261 -7.98 14.03 27.82
N ASP A 262 -7.06 14.11 28.79
CA ASP A 262 -6.78 13.00 29.69
C ASP A 262 -8.05 12.62 30.48
N GLY A 263 -8.44 11.33 30.43
CA GLY A 263 -9.63 10.79 31.12
C GLY A 263 -10.92 10.72 30.30
N ALA A 264 -10.86 10.96 28.98
CA ALA A 264 -12.00 10.89 28.04
C ALA A 264 -12.08 9.61 27.18
#